data_AF-A0A444K7D0-F1
#
_entry.id   AF-A0A444K7D0-F1
#
_cell.length_a   1.000
_cell.length_b   1.000
_cell.length_c   1.000
_cell.angle_alpha   90.00
_cell.angle_beta   90.00
_cell.angle_gamma   90.00
#
_symmetry.space_group_name_H-M   'P 1'
#
loop_
_entity.id
_entity.type
_entity.pdbx_description
1 polymer ?
#
loop_
_entity_poly.entity_id
_entity_poly.type
_entity_poly.pdbx_seq_one_letter_code
_entity_poly.pdbx_strand_id
1 'polypeptide(L)'
;ADFGFNDFRSEETLPPMQKRGPLASDAAMTDEIIREADASEDPVFMFAVSLQNHGPYEPYRYYNPSHKVAAPISSWARESLLSYAEGSADADRGLERLVEWAKKRQRPTVIAFFGDHLPPLGPVYVETGFLKDNVAPRKEPSPEAALEHHQTPLIIWSNRTGPAEEMGAVSPAFLPYHILTTAGITHPYYTGFLGALRERYRVVDRNLLLSPAGEATPDWARQKKVDPAINDFRLIQYDMMFGKRNAAPDFFPETVDKVVAHTS
;
A
#
# COMPACT_ATOMS: atom_id res chain seq x y z
N ALA A 1 -14.30 9.06 -12.90
CA ALA A 1 -14.25 9.79 -11.62
C ALA A 1 -12.82 10.25 -11.45
N ASP A 2 -12.61 11.56 -11.35
CA ASP A 2 -11.30 12.12 -11.04
C ASP A 2 -10.98 11.81 -9.56
N PHE A 3 -9.77 11.33 -9.27
CA PHE A 3 -9.31 11.09 -7.90
C PHE A 3 -8.89 12.39 -7.19
N GLY A 4 -8.98 13.54 -7.86
CA GLY A 4 -8.69 14.85 -7.29
C GLY A 4 -7.20 15.16 -7.23
N PHE A 5 -6.38 14.47 -8.01
CA PHE A 5 -4.97 14.81 -8.18
C PHE A 5 -4.84 16.02 -9.11
N ASN A 6 -3.97 16.96 -8.74
CA ASN A 6 -3.67 18.11 -9.59
C ASN A 6 -2.78 17.76 -10.80
N ASP A 7 -1.98 16.70 -10.69
CA ASP A 7 -1.03 16.26 -11.71
C ASP A 7 -0.88 14.73 -11.66
N PHE A 8 -0.59 14.13 -12.81
CA PHE A 8 -0.25 12.72 -12.95
C PHE A 8 0.97 12.59 -13.86
N ARG A 9 2.09 12.16 -13.27
CA ARG A 9 3.35 11.96 -13.99
C ARG A 9 3.67 10.48 -14.15
N SER A 10 3.73 10.03 -15.39
CA SER A 10 4.18 8.70 -15.80
C SER A 10 5.66 8.69 -16.21
N GLU A 11 6.24 7.51 -16.46
CA GLU A 11 7.59 7.36 -17.01
C GLU A 11 7.80 8.20 -18.29
N GLU A 12 6.76 8.43 -19.09
CA GLU A 12 6.83 9.23 -20.32
C GLU A 12 6.94 10.74 -20.08
N THR A 13 6.44 11.21 -18.94
CA THR A 13 6.35 12.65 -18.58
C THR A 13 7.36 13.06 -17.52
N LEU A 14 7.88 12.11 -16.76
CA LEU A 14 8.94 12.34 -15.78
C LEU A 14 10.27 12.59 -16.51
N PRO A 15 11.21 13.34 -15.89
CA PRO A 15 12.57 13.38 -16.35
C PRO A 15 13.15 11.96 -16.49
N PRO A 16 14.09 11.71 -17.44
CA PRO A 16 14.68 10.39 -17.61
C PRO A 16 15.21 9.83 -16.28
N MET A 17 14.65 8.70 -15.85
CA MET A 17 15.03 8.05 -14.60
C MET A 17 16.17 7.06 -14.83
N GLN A 18 17.14 7.04 -13.92
CA GLN A 18 18.15 5.99 -13.90
C GLN A 18 17.47 4.63 -13.74
N LYS A 19 17.90 3.65 -14.53
CA LYS A 19 17.40 2.28 -14.48
C LYS A 19 18.19 1.41 -13.51
N ARG A 20 17.50 0.44 -12.92
CA ARG A 20 18.08 -0.67 -12.16
C ARG A 20 17.48 -1.96 -12.69
N GLY A 21 18.30 -2.75 -13.38
CA GLY A 21 17.78 -3.79 -14.26
C GLY A 21 16.99 -3.18 -15.42
N PRO A 22 15.81 -3.73 -15.80
CA PRO A 22 15.06 -3.25 -16.96
C PRO A 22 14.22 -1.98 -16.71
N LEU A 23 13.95 -1.64 -15.45
CA LEU A 23 12.96 -0.63 -15.05
C LEU A 23 13.61 0.57 -14.35
N ALA A 24 12.86 1.67 -14.25
CA ALA A 24 13.24 2.84 -13.45
C ALA A 24 13.59 2.41 -12.01
N SER A 25 14.68 2.96 -11.49
CA SER A 25 15.18 2.60 -10.16
C SER A 25 14.40 3.30 -9.05
N ASP A 26 14.27 2.63 -7.91
CA ASP A 26 13.65 3.19 -6.71
C ASP A 26 14.49 4.35 -6.16
N ALA A 27 15.81 4.32 -6.38
CA ALA A 27 16.70 5.43 -6.06
C ALA A 27 16.33 6.70 -6.85
N ALA A 28 16.12 6.59 -8.17
CA ALA A 28 15.71 7.72 -9.02
C ALA A 28 14.30 8.22 -8.68
N MET A 29 13.37 7.32 -8.34
CA MET A 29 12.05 7.73 -7.85
C MET A 29 12.14 8.49 -6.52
N THR A 30 12.96 8.00 -5.58
CA THR A 30 13.21 8.68 -4.30
C THR A 30 13.81 10.07 -4.51
N ASP A 31 14.75 10.21 -5.45
CA ASP A 31 15.31 11.50 -5.87
C ASP A 31 14.23 12.47 -6.33
N GLU A 32 13.34 12.00 -7.20
CA GLU A 32 12.27 12.83 -7.76
C GLU A 32 11.26 13.26 -6.69
N ILE A 33 10.87 12.36 -5.78
CA ILE A 33 9.98 12.68 -4.64
C ILE A 33 10.62 13.78 -3.78
N ILE A 34 11.90 13.64 -3.44
CA ILE A 34 12.64 14.64 -2.65
C ILE A 34 12.69 15.97 -3.38
N ARG A 35 13.04 15.96 -4.68
CA ARG A 35 13.16 17.16 -5.50
C ARG A 35 11.85 17.93 -5.58
N GLU A 36 10.74 17.25 -5.84
CA GLU A 36 9.40 17.86 -5.91
C GLU A 36 8.97 18.42 -4.55
N ALA A 37 9.21 17.67 -3.47
CA ALA A 37 8.85 18.12 -2.14
C ALA A 37 9.66 19.33 -1.65
N ASP A 38 10.93 19.48 -2.06
CA ASP A 38 11.77 20.63 -1.72
C ASP A 38 11.51 21.84 -2.63
N ALA A 39 11.06 21.62 -3.87
CA ALA A 39 10.68 22.68 -4.80
C ALA A 39 9.30 23.31 -4.46
N SER A 40 8.47 22.62 -3.67
CA SER A 40 7.12 23.09 -3.37
C SER A 40 7.06 24.01 -2.15
N GLU A 41 6.44 25.18 -2.31
CA GLU A 41 6.12 26.11 -1.24
C GLU A 41 4.82 25.70 -0.50
N ASP A 42 3.87 25.10 -1.20
CA ASP A 42 2.58 24.67 -0.64
C ASP A 42 2.62 23.25 -0.05
N PRO A 43 1.68 22.85 0.82
CA PRO A 43 1.53 21.46 1.21
C PRO A 43 1.29 20.57 -0.01
N VAL A 44 2.03 19.46 -0.10
CA VAL A 44 1.89 18.49 -1.20
C VAL A 44 1.47 17.14 -0.67
N PHE A 45 0.57 16.48 -1.40
CA PHE A 45 0.27 15.07 -1.27
C PHE A 45 0.82 14.37 -2.52
N MET A 46 1.65 13.35 -2.32
CA MET A 46 2.23 12.56 -3.39
C MET A 46 1.86 11.10 -3.19
N PHE A 47 1.35 10.46 -4.25
CA PHE A 47 1.12 9.03 -4.31
C PHE A 47 2.04 8.45 -5.39
N ALA A 48 3.18 7.92 -4.97
CA ALA A 48 4.22 7.39 -5.88
C ALA A 48 4.13 5.87 -5.95
N VAL A 49 4.11 5.34 -7.18
CA VAL A 49 4.06 3.89 -7.44
C VAL A 49 5.39 3.47 -8.08
N SER A 50 6.22 2.77 -7.31
CA SER A 50 7.51 2.26 -7.77
C SER A 50 7.38 1.14 -8.81
N LEU A 51 8.36 1.05 -9.71
CA LEU A 51 8.39 0.02 -10.76
C LEU A 51 9.54 -0.97 -10.60
N GLN A 52 10.63 -0.63 -9.90
CA GLN A 52 11.89 -1.36 -10.00
C GLN A 52 11.75 -2.86 -9.72
N ASN A 53 10.97 -3.21 -8.68
CA ASN A 53 10.77 -4.59 -8.25
C ASN A 53 9.53 -5.27 -8.87
N HIS A 54 8.99 -4.72 -9.96
CA HIS A 54 7.90 -5.35 -10.70
C HIS A 54 8.39 -6.56 -11.51
N GLY A 55 7.57 -7.62 -11.58
CA GLY A 55 7.88 -8.83 -12.35
C GLY A 55 8.01 -8.60 -13.87
N PRO A 56 8.56 -9.58 -14.62
CA PRO A 56 9.02 -10.90 -14.16
C PRO A 56 10.36 -10.87 -13.40
N TYR A 57 10.49 -11.72 -12.38
CA TYR A 57 11.70 -11.86 -11.56
C TYR A 57 12.69 -12.82 -12.22
N GLU A 58 13.17 -12.49 -13.42
CA GLU A 58 14.07 -13.35 -14.18
C GLU A 58 15.42 -13.54 -13.48
N PRO A 59 16.03 -14.75 -13.53
CA PRO A 59 17.41 -14.96 -13.12
C PRO A 59 18.37 -13.93 -13.71
N TYR A 60 19.34 -13.48 -12.90
CA TYR A 60 20.36 -12.51 -13.33
C TYR A 60 19.81 -11.15 -13.82
N ARG A 61 18.61 -10.75 -13.37
CA ARG A 61 18.01 -9.43 -13.66
C ARG A 61 18.94 -8.26 -13.38
N TYR A 62 19.80 -8.41 -12.37
CA TYR A 62 20.78 -7.43 -11.95
C TYR A 62 22.20 -7.96 -12.22
N TYR A 63 23.03 -7.16 -12.89
CA TYR A 63 24.41 -7.55 -13.24
C TYR A 63 25.36 -7.58 -12.04
N ASN A 64 25.00 -6.92 -10.94
CA ASN A 64 25.79 -6.75 -9.73
C ASN A 64 24.93 -6.92 -8.45
N PRO A 65 24.34 -8.10 -8.22
CA PRO A 65 23.61 -8.34 -6.98
C PRO A 65 24.56 -8.25 -5.77
N SER A 66 24.05 -7.73 -4.66
CA SER A 66 24.78 -7.54 -3.39
C SER A 66 24.46 -8.62 -2.35
N HIS A 67 23.35 -9.34 -2.53
CA HIS A 67 22.83 -10.39 -1.68
C HIS A 67 23.11 -11.77 -2.28
N LYS A 68 22.87 -12.79 -1.47
CA LYS A 68 22.91 -14.19 -1.87
C LYS A 68 21.70 -14.90 -1.29
N VAL A 69 21.08 -15.77 -2.07
CA VAL A 69 19.98 -16.63 -1.63
C VAL A 69 20.51 -18.05 -1.47
N ALA A 70 20.34 -18.63 -0.28
CA ALA A 70 20.68 -20.02 0.00
C ALA A 70 19.39 -20.78 0.35
N ALA A 71 18.96 -21.67 -0.56
CA ALA A 71 17.78 -22.50 -0.39
C ALA A 71 17.93 -23.81 -1.19
N PRO A 72 17.35 -24.93 -0.70
CA PRO A 72 17.39 -26.24 -1.36
C PRO A 72 16.40 -26.32 -2.54
N ILE A 73 16.42 -25.31 -3.40
CA ILE A 73 15.59 -25.16 -4.60
C ILE A 73 16.48 -25.16 -5.86
N SER A 74 15.87 -25.20 -7.03
CA SER A 74 16.51 -25.16 -8.33
C SER A 74 17.34 -23.89 -8.52
N SER A 75 18.34 -23.97 -9.40
CA SER A 75 19.18 -22.81 -9.72
C SER A 75 18.34 -21.66 -10.26
N TRP A 76 17.34 -21.95 -11.10
CA TRP A 76 16.46 -20.93 -11.66
C TRP A 76 15.65 -20.24 -10.55
N ALA A 77 15.00 -21.00 -9.67
CA ALA A 77 14.19 -20.45 -8.58
C ALA A 77 15.03 -19.62 -7.60
N ARG A 78 16.26 -20.07 -7.31
CA ARG A 78 17.19 -19.32 -6.44
C ARG A 78 17.58 -17.96 -7.03
N GLU A 79 17.91 -17.91 -8.32
CA GLU A 79 18.27 -16.66 -9.00
C GLU A 79 17.07 -15.72 -9.22
N SER A 80 15.88 -16.30 -9.41
CA SER A 80 14.62 -15.53 -9.43
C SER A 80 14.32 -14.89 -8.07
N LEU A 81 14.44 -15.67 -7.00
CA LEU A 81 14.28 -15.18 -5.62
C LEU A 81 15.35 -14.14 -5.26
N LEU A 82 16.59 -14.30 -5.74
CA LEU A 82 17.63 -13.29 -5.59
C LEU A 82 17.25 -11.97 -6.27
N SER A 83 16.64 -12.03 -7.47
CA SER A 83 16.19 -10.84 -8.18
C SER A 83 15.08 -10.10 -7.42
N TYR A 84 14.16 -10.82 -6.78
CA TYR A 84 13.19 -10.19 -5.87
C TYR A 84 13.86 -9.57 -4.64
N ALA A 85 14.77 -10.31 -3.98
CA ALA A 85 15.46 -9.85 -2.78
C ALA A 85 16.30 -8.58 -3.01
N GLU A 86 17.00 -8.50 -4.15
CA GLU A 86 17.76 -7.32 -4.54
C GLU A 86 16.85 -6.09 -4.72
N GLY A 87 15.72 -6.24 -5.42
CA GLY A 87 14.78 -5.15 -5.62
C GLY A 87 14.16 -4.67 -4.31
N SER A 88 13.79 -5.60 -3.43
CA SER A 88 13.28 -5.26 -2.09
C SER A 88 14.32 -4.53 -1.24
N ALA A 89 15.60 -4.90 -1.34
CA ALA A 89 16.67 -4.21 -0.63
C ALA A 89 16.97 -2.82 -1.20
N ASP A 90 16.82 -2.62 -2.51
CA ASP A 90 16.91 -1.28 -3.13
C ASP A 90 15.77 -0.37 -2.66
N ALA A 91 14.53 -0.91 -2.56
CA ALA A 91 13.38 -0.20 -2.02
C ALA A 91 13.57 0.21 -0.55
N ASP A 92 14.13 -0.68 0.27
CA ASP A 92 14.48 -0.40 1.67
C ASP A 92 15.51 0.75 1.81
N ARG A 93 16.55 0.75 0.96
CA ARG A 93 17.51 1.88 0.88
C ARG A 93 16.84 3.19 0.45
N GLY A 94 15.90 3.13 -0.48
CA GLY A 94 15.08 4.29 -0.89
C GLY A 94 14.27 4.85 0.28
N LEU A 95 13.64 3.98 1.06
CA LEU A 95 12.90 4.36 2.26
C LEU A 95 13.82 4.99 3.32
N GLU A 96 14.97 4.38 3.63
CA GLU A 96 15.95 4.95 4.56
C GLU A 96 16.32 6.37 4.14
N ARG A 97 16.67 6.55 2.85
CA ARG A 97 17.03 7.84 2.30
C ARG A 97 15.90 8.88 2.42
N LEU A 98 14.66 8.48 2.14
CA LEU A 98 13.49 9.35 2.25
C LEU A 98 13.25 9.78 3.71
N VAL A 99 13.37 8.86 4.66
CA VAL A 99 13.26 9.15 6.10
C VAL A 99 14.39 10.07 6.57
N GLU A 100 15.64 9.81 6.18
CA GLU A 100 16.79 10.64 6.56
C GLU A 100 16.73 12.07 5.98
N TRP A 101 16.19 12.22 4.77
CA TRP A 101 15.87 13.53 4.22
C TRP A 101 14.76 14.21 5.06
N ALA A 102 13.64 13.52 5.30
CA ALA A 102 12.49 14.09 5.99
C ALA A 102 12.79 14.49 7.45
N LYS A 103 13.68 13.76 8.15
CA LYS A 103 14.18 14.10 9.50
C LYS A 103 14.83 15.49 9.55
N LYS A 104 15.48 15.92 8.48
CA LYS A 104 16.20 17.21 8.40
C LYS A 104 15.27 18.38 8.06
N ARG A 105 14.02 18.11 7.68
CA ARG A 105 13.08 19.14 7.23
C ARG A 105 12.42 19.87 8.39
N GLN A 106 12.38 21.20 8.26
CA GLN A 106 11.57 22.05 9.14
C GLN A 106 10.07 21.94 8.82
N ARG A 107 9.66 21.45 7.65
CA ARG A 107 8.24 21.25 7.30
C ARG A 107 7.74 19.91 7.86
N PRO A 108 6.55 19.85 8.50
CA PRO A 108 5.94 18.57 8.88
C PRO A 108 5.83 17.64 7.68
N THR A 109 6.28 16.41 7.84
CA THR A 109 6.31 15.39 6.77
C THR A 109 5.85 14.07 7.34
N VAL A 110 4.87 13.44 6.68
CA VAL A 110 4.45 12.06 6.94
C VAL A 110 4.82 11.23 5.71
N ILE A 111 5.44 10.08 5.94
CA ILE A 111 5.77 9.07 4.94
C ILE A 111 4.91 7.86 5.22
N ALA A 112 4.15 7.40 4.22
CA ALA A 112 3.50 6.10 4.21
C ALA A 112 4.11 5.26 3.10
N PHE A 113 4.73 4.14 3.47
CA PHE A 113 5.42 3.23 2.57
C PHE A 113 4.87 1.83 2.78
N PHE A 114 4.33 1.21 1.73
CA PHE A 114 3.68 -0.09 1.85
C PHE A 114 3.84 -0.93 0.59
N GLY A 115 3.88 -2.26 0.77
CA GLY A 115 3.82 -3.19 -0.36
C GLY A 115 2.38 -3.32 -0.87
N ASP A 116 2.23 -3.39 -2.19
CA ASP A 116 0.93 -3.48 -2.86
C ASP A 116 0.36 -4.91 -2.84
N HIS A 117 1.18 -5.92 -3.13
CA HIS A 117 0.76 -7.32 -3.13
C HIS A 117 1.94 -8.31 -3.02
N LEU A 118 1.59 -9.59 -2.85
CA LEU A 118 2.53 -10.71 -2.92
C LEU A 118 3.16 -10.81 -4.33
N PRO A 119 4.49 -10.89 -4.48
CA PRO A 119 5.12 -10.95 -5.81
C PRO A 119 4.78 -12.26 -6.55
N PRO A 120 4.55 -12.28 -7.87
CA PRO A 120 4.33 -13.53 -8.60
C PRO A 120 5.64 -14.29 -8.85
N LEU A 121 6.16 -15.01 -7.84
CA LEU A 121 7.45 -15.74 -7.92
C LEU A 121 7.36 -17.15 -8.53
N GLY A 122 6.16 -17.60 -8.93
CA GLY A 122 6.00 -18.81 -9.74
C GLY A 122 6.61 -20.07 -9.10
N PRO A 123 7.52 -20.78 -9.80
CA PRO A 123 8.17 -22.00 -9.30
C PRO A 123 8.81 -21.87 -7.92
N VAL A 124 9.30 -20.68 -7.54
CA VAL A 124 9.87 -20.45 -6.20
C VAL A 124 8.90 -20.91 -5.11
N TYR A 125 7.60 -20.61 -5.26
CA TYR A 125 6.60 -20.94 -4.25
C TYR A 125 6.38 -22.44 -4.06
N VAL A 126 6.34 -23.19 -5.16
CA VAL A 126 6.17 -24.65 -5.11
C VAL A 126 7.43 -25.31 -4.56
N GLU A 127 8.60 -24.85 -4.99
CA GLU A 127 9.88 -25.42 -4.58
C GLU A 127 10.24 -25.13 -3.12
N THR A 128 9.83 -23.97 -2.58
CA THR A 128 9.98 -23.67 -1.14
C THR A 128 8.86 -24.24 -0.29
N GLY A 129 7.77 -24.72 -0.89
CA GLY A 129 6.56 -25.15 -0.20
C GLY A 129 5.71 -24.00 0.38
N PHE A 130 5.96 -22.76 -0.04
CA PHE A 130 5.19 -21.60 0.41
C PHE A 130 3.77 -21.60 -0.18
N LEU A 131 3.63 -21.94 -1.48
CA LEU A 131 2.33 -22.22 -2.08
C LEU A 131 2.32 -23.59 -2.73
N LYS A 132 1.12 -24.18 -2.81
CA LYS A 132 0.89 -25.44 -3.54
C LYS A 132 1.07 -25.29 -5.04
N ASP A 133 0.71 -24.13 -5.59
CA ASP A 133 0.70 -23.83 -7.02
C ASP A 133 1.57 -22.59 -7.31
N ASN A 134 1.97 -22.40 -8.57
CA ASN A 134 2.79 -21.25 -8.99
C ASN A 134 2.09 -19.89 -8.84
N VAL A 135 0.79 -19.88 -8.57
CA VAL A 135 -0.05 -18.67 -8.48
C VAL A 135 -0.85 -18.73 -7.19
N ALA A 136 -0.93 -17.60 -6.49
CA ALA A 136 -1.75 -17.49 -5.28
C ALA A 136 -3.21 -17.85 -5.56
N PRO A 137 -3.88 -18.59 -4.65
CA PRO A 137 -5.27 -18.97 -4.84
C PRO A 137 -6.18 -17.74 -4.78
N ARG A 138 -7.31 -17.77 -5.50
CA ARG A 138 -8.31 -16.68 -5.42
C ARG A 138 -8.98 -16.56 -4.05
N LYS A 139 -8.94 -17.65 -3.27
CA LYS A 139 -9.49 -17.73 -1.92
C LYS A 139 -8.59 -18.64 -1.10
N GLU A 140 -8.20 -18.13 0.05
CA GLU A 140 -7.32 -18.82 0.98
C GLU A 140 -8.07 -19.86 1.82
N PRO A 141 -7.40 -20.96 2.21
CA PRO A 141 -8.04 -22.08 2.92
C PRO A 141 -8.34 -21.75 4.38
N SER A 142 -7.63 -20.79 4.98
CA SER A 142 -7.83 -20.37 6.36
C SER A 142 -7.48 -18.88 6.55
N PRO A 143 -7.94 -18.24 7.64
CA PRO A 143 -7.52 -16.89 8.00
C PRO A 143 -6.00 -16.74 8.17
N GLU A 144 -5.32 -17.77 8.68
CA GLU A 144 -3.86 -17.77 8.86
C GLU A 144 -3.14 -17.73 7.52
N ALA A 145 -3.56 -18.57 6.57
CA ALA A 145 -3.04 -18.55 5.19
C ALA A 145 -3.36 -17.20 4.50
N ALA A 146 -4.53 -16.62 4.76
CA ALA A 146 -4.87 -15.30 4.25
C ALA A 146 -3.95 -14.20 4.78
N LEU A 147 -3.60 -14.24 6.06
CA LEU A 147 -2.62 -13.30 6.60
C LEU A 147 -1.23 -13.57 6.04
N GLU A 148 -0.78 -14.82 5.97
CA GLU A 148 0.55 -15.18 5.45
C GLU A 148 0.74 -14.74 3.99
N HIS A 149 -0.26 -14.95 3.13
CA HIS A 149 -0.13 -14.67 1.69
C HIS A 149 -0.51 -13.25 1.29
N HIS A 150 -1.37 -12.56 2.04
CA HIS A 150 -1.83 -11.21 1.66
C HIS A 150 -1.15 -10.08 2.43
N GLN A 151 -0.49 -10.37 3.56
CA GLN A 151 0.12 -9.33 4.37
C GLN A 151 1.42 -8.83 3.72
N THR A 152 1.47 -7.52 3.48
CA THR A 152 2.64 -6.80 3.02
C THR A 152 3.14 -5.83 4.10
N PRO A 153 4.42 -5.39 4.04
CA PRO A 153 4.93 -4.38 4.95
C PRO A 153 4.16 -3.06 4.83
N LEU A 154 3.96 -2.39 5.97
CA LEU A 154 3.44 -1.01 6.06
C LEU A 154 4.29 -0.25 7.08
N ILE A 155 4.79 0.90 6.67
CA ILE A 155 5.47 1.87 7.52
C ILE A 155 4.74 3.20 7.38
N ILE A 156 4.34 3.77 8.51
CA ILE A 156 3.86 5.15 8.59
C ILE A 156 4.79 5.86 9.57
N TRP A 157 5.38 6.97 9.14
CA TRP A 157 6.39 7.68 9.91
C TRP A 157 6.22 9.19 9.75
N SER A 158 6.46 9.94 10.82
CA SER A 158 6.39 11.39 10.86
C SER A 158 7.70 11.98 11.38
N ASN A 159 8.15 13.08 10.77
CA ASN A 159 9.29 13.85 11.29
C ASN A 159 8.97 14.66 12.57
N ARG A 160 7.75 14.53 13.10
CA ARG A 160 7.32 15.13 14.38
C ARG A 160 7.17 14.12 15.49
N THR A 161 6.57 12.97 15.19
CA THR A 161 6.19 11.98 16.19
C THR A 161 6.91 10.65 16.04
N GLY A 162 7.72 10.48 14.99
CA GLY A 162 8.41 9.22 14.71
C GLY A 162 7.51 8.19 14.02
N PRO A 163 7.82 6.89 14.12
CA PRO A 163 7.02 5.83 13.52
C PRO A 163 5.66 5.69 14.22
N ALA A 164 4.63 5.33 13.47
CA ALA A 164 3.35 4.90 14.02
C ALA A 164 3.47 3.42 14.45
N GLU A 165 3.32 3.16 15.75
CA GLU A 165 3.54 1.83 16.34
C GLU A 165 2.22 1.05 16.54
N GLU A 166 2.34 -0.24 16.85
CA GLU A 166 1.25 -1.12 17.31
C GLU A 166 0.01 -1.23 16.39
N MET A 167 0.18 -1.02 15.08
CA MET A 167 -0.92 -1.10 14.12
C MET A 167 -1.44 -2.54 13.91
N GLY A 168 -0.56 -3.53 13.99
CA GLY A 168 -0.87 -4.92 13.60
C GLY A 168 -1.12 -5.05 12.10
N ALA A 169 -1.76 -6.14 11.67
CA ALA A 169 -2.27 -6.26 10.30
C ALA A 169 -3.43 -5.28 10.10
N VAL A 170 -3.35 -4.42 9.08
CA VAL A 170 -4.33 -3.38 8.79
C VAL A 170 -4.78 -3.48 7.34
N SER A 171 -6.10 -3.40 7.09
CA SER A 171 -6.62 -3.30 5.72
C SER A 171 -6.25 -1.96 5.08
N PRO A 172 -5.89 -1.91 3.79
CA PRO A 172 -5.62 -0.66 3.06
C PRO A 172 -6.74 0.39 3.18
N ALA A 173 -7.99 -0.05 3.41
CA ALA A 173 -9.13 0.84 3.65
C ALA A 173 -8.95 1.79 4.86
N PHE A 174 -8.07 1.45 5.81
CA PHE A 174 -7.77 2.26 6.98
C PHE A 174 -6.49 3.11 6.83
N LEU A 175 -5.77 3.05 5.70
CA LEU A 175 -4.60 3.89 5.48
C LEU A 175 -4.90 5.40 5.60
N PRO A 176 -6.00 5.93 5.05
CA PRO A 176 -6.33 7.35 5.24
C PRO A 176 -6.46 7.73 6.72
N TYR A 177 -7.08 6.87 7.54
CA TYR A 177 -7.18 7.09 8.98
C TYR A 177 -5.80 7.17 9.63
N HIS A 178 -4.94 6.18 9.39
CA HIS A 178 -3.61 6.14 10.00
C HIS A 178 -2.69 7.28 9.54
N ILE A 179 -2.75 7.66 8.26
CA ILE A 179 -1.95 8.76 7.71
C ILE A 179 -2.40 10.10 8.29
N LEU A 180 -3.70 10.39 8.27
CA LEU A 180 -4.24 11.67 8.75
C LEU A 180 -4.04 11.82 10.26
N THR A 181 -4.29 10.77 11.05
CA THR A 181 -4.04 10.81 12.50
C THR A 181 -2.56 11.00 12.83
N THR A 182 -1.65 10.36 12.08
CA THR A 182 -0.20 10.57 12.21
C THR A 182 0.21 12.00 11.84
N ALA A 183 -0.49 12.64 10.91
CA ALA A 183 -0.32 14.05 10.56
C ALA A 183 -0.94 15.02 11.59
N GLY A 184 -1.59 14.51 12.65
CA GLY A 184 -2.32 15.32 13.62
C GLY A 184 -3.67 15.85 13.11
N ILE A 185 -4.19 15.26 12.02
CA ILE A 185 -5.46 15.64 11.40
C ILE A 185 -6.54 14.64 11.83
N THR A 186 -7.56 15.16 12.51
CA THR A 186 -8.73 14.37 12.93
C THR A 186 -10.00 15.14 12.64
N HIS A 187 -11.02 14.42 12.21
CA HIS A 187 -12.31 15.00 11.89
C HIS A 187 -13.45 14.00 12.18
N PRO A 188 -14.60 14.43 12.76
CA PRO A 188 -15.70 13.53 13.11
C PRO A 188 -16.33 12.76 11.95
N TYR A 189 -16.14 13.20 10.71
CA TYR A 189 -16.70 12.53 9.54
C TYR A 189 -15.87 11.30 9.12
N TYR A 190 -15.25 11.31 7.95
CA TYR A 190 -14.58 10.14 7.38
C TYR A 190 -13.55 9.48 8.31
N THR A 191 -12.65 10.26 8.95
CA THR A 191 -11.69 9.70 9.90
C THR A 191 -12.33 9.20 11.20
N GLY A 192 -13.41 9.83 11.67
CA GLY A 192 -14.16 9.40 12.85
C GLY A 192 -14.86 8.05 12.60
N PHE A 193 -15.52 7.92 11.45
CA PHE A 193 -16.14 6.67 11.02
C PHE A 193 -15.11 5.54 10.84
N LEU A 194 -14.01 5.80 10.12
CA LEU A 194 -12.95 4.79 9.96
C LEU A 194 -12.31 4.40 11.30
N GLY A 195 -12.13 5.36 12.22
CA GLY A 195 -11.65 5.10 13.58
C GLY A 195 -12.58 4.17 14.35
N ALA A 196 -13.88 4.46 14.38
CA ALA A 196 -14.89 3.63 15.04
C ALA A 196 -14.98 2.22 14.42
N LEU A 197 -14.86 2.10 13.09
CA LEU A 197 -14.83 0.80 12.43
C LEU A 197 -13.53 0.03 12.76
N ARG A 198 -12.39 0.72 12.81
CA ARG A 198 -11.08 0.14 13.15
C ARG A 198 -11.06 -0.44 14.56
N GLU A 199 -11.71 0.21 15.52
CA GLU A 199 -11.85 -0.30 16.89
C GLU A 199 -12.54 -1.67 16.94
N ARG A 200 -13.38 -1.99 15.95
CA ARG A 200 -14.03 -3.29 15.80
C ARG A 200 -13.22 -4.26 14.95
N TYR A 201 -12.64 -3.77 13.85
CA TYR A 201 -11.94 -4.58 12.86
C TYR A 201 -10.67 -3.91 12.38
N ARG A 202 -9.51 -4.56 12.56
CA ARG A 202 -8.26 -4.13 11.95
C ARG A 202 -8.18 -4.49 10.46
N VAL A 203 -8.76 -5.63 10.10
CA VAL A 203 -8.84 -6.10 8.71
C VAL A 203 -10.30 -6.18 8.29
N VAL A 204 -10.61 -5.46 7.21
CA VAL A 204 -11.84 -5.61 6.42
C VAL A 204 -11.39 -5.97 5.01
N ASP A 205 -11.36 -7.27 4.72
CA ASP A 205 -11.13 -7.85 3.39
C ASP A 205 -12.46 -8.43 2.88
N ARG A 206 -12.57 -8.68 1.57
CA ARG A 206 -13.76 -9.30 0.96
C ARG A 206 -14.16 -10.63 1.60
N ASN A 207 -13.20 -11.44 2.03
CA ASN A 207 -13.44 -12.79 2.54
C ASN A 207 -13.09 -12.95 4.03
N LEU A 208 -12.48 -11.94 4.67
CA LEU A 208 -12.04 -12.02 6.06
C LEU A 208 -12.29 -10.69 6.80
N LEU A 209 -12.91 -10.78 7.98
CA LEU A 209 -12.79 -9.75 9.01
C LEU A 209 -11.81 -10.22 10.09
N LEU A 210 -10.97 -9.33 10.60
CA LEU A 210 -10.10 -9.60 11.75
C LEU A 210 -10.27 -8.51 12.81
N SER A 211 -10.63 -8.91 14.03
CA SER A 211 -10.73 -7.97 15.16
C SER A 211 -9.33 -7.57 15.69
N PRO A 212 -9.21 -6.49 16.47
CA PRO A 212 -7.96 -6.17 17.16
C PRO A 212 -7.43 -7.28 18.08
N ALA A 213 -8.33 -8.13 18.60
CA ALA A 213 -7.99 -9.29 19.44
C ALA A 213 -7.54 -10.52 18.63
N GLY A 214 -7.53 -10.44 17.29
CA GLY A 214 -7.15 -11.55 16.41
C GLY A 214 -8.30 -12.51 16.08
N GLU A 215 -9.55 -12.18 16.43
CA GLU A 215 -10.70 -13.02 16.10
C GLU A 215 -11.04 -12.88 14.62
N ALA A 216 -11.01 -14.01 13.90
CA ALA A 216 -11.27 -14.07 12.47
C ALA A 216 -12.74 -14.41 12.16
N THR A 217 -13.36 -13.67 11.25
CA THR A 217 -14.67 -13.99 10.67
C THR A 217 -14.52 -14.24 9.16
N PRO A 218 -14.28 -15.48 8.72
CA PRO A 218 -14.19 -15.81 7.30
C PRO A 218 -15.57 -15.80 6.63
N ASP A 219 -15.58 -15.60 5.31
CA ASP A 219 -16.77 -15.62 4.45
C ASP A 219 -17.92 -14.70 4.92
N TRP A 220 -17.61 -13.66 5.70
CA TRP A 220 -18.60 -12.73 6.26
C TRP A 220 -19.53 -12.15 5.19
N ALA A 221 -19.01 -11.86 3.99
CA ALA A 221 -19.77 -11.28 2.89
C ALA A 221 -20.89 -12.21 2.36
N ARG A 222 -20.84 -13.50 2.67
CA ARG A 222 -21.85 -14.51 2.31
C ARG A 222 -22.83 -14.82 3.44
N GLN A 223 -22.59 -14.29 4.64
CA GLN A 223 -23.44 -14.53 5.79
C GLN A 223 -24.75 -13.77 5.68
N LYS A 224 -25.84 -14.35 6.21
CA LYS A 224 -27.18 -13.70 6.21
C LYS A 224 -27.26 -12.50 7.14
N LYS A 225 -26.43 -12.49 8.19
CA LYS A 225 -26.30 -11.41 9.16
C LYS A 225 -24.85 -10.97 9.16
N VAL A 226 -24.64 -9.66 9.15
CA VAL A 226 -23.33 -8.99 9.15
C VAL A 226 -23.39 -7.90 10.22
N ASP A 227 -22.25 -7.58 10.85
CA ASP A 227 -22.19 -6.43 11.77
C ASP A 227 -22.74 -5.18 11.04
N PRO A 228 -23.73 -4.47 11.62
CA PRO A 228 -24.26 -3.24 11.04
C PRO A 228 -23.17 -2.24 10.61
N ALA A 229 -22.07 -2.10 11.37
CA ALA A 229 -20.98 -1.19 11.03
C ALA A 229 -20.29 -1.56 9.70
N ILE A 230 -20.17 -2.86 9.39
CA ILE A 230 -19.65 -3.34 8.11
C ILE A 230 -20.66 -3.11 7.00
N ASN A 231 -21.96 -3.23 7.28
CA ASN A 231 -22.98 -2.91 6.30
C ASN A 231 -22.99 -1.40 5.98
N ASP A 232 -22.86 -0.53 6.98
CA ASP A 232 -22.76 0.91 6.82
C ASP A 232 -21.53 1.29 6.00
N PHE A 233 -20.37 0.68 6.29
CA PHE A 233 -19.14 0.85 5.50
C PHE A 233 -19.37 0.54 4.01
N ARG A 234 -20.03 -0.58 3.70
CA ARG A 234 -20.34 -0.98 2.33
C ARG A 234 -21.33 -0.05 1.64
N LEU A 235 -22.34 0.42 2.36
CA LEU A 235 -23.34 1.34 1.82
C LEU A 235 -22.72 2.70 1.50
N ILE A 236 -21.87 3.23 2.39
CA ILE A 236 -21.12 4.47 2.14
C ILE A 236 -20.19 4.29 0.94
N GLN A 237 -19.41 3.19 0.90
CA GLN A 237 -18.54 2.89 -0.23
C GLN A 237 -19.32 2.83 -1.55
N TYR A 238 -20.45 2.10 -1.56
CA TYR A 238 -21.30 1.98 -2.75
C TYR A 238 -21.87 3.33 -3.17
N ASP A 239 -22.42 4.10 -2.23
CA ASP A 239 -23.06 5.39 -2.54
C ASP A 239 -22.06 6.40 -3.11
N MET A 240 -20.82 6.42 -2.59
CA MET A 240 -19.76 7.30 -3.07
C MET A 240 -19.17 6.90 -4.43
N MET A 241 -19.10 5.60 -4.73
CA MET A 241 -18.50 5.08 -5.98
C MET A 241 -19.50 4.91 -7.12
N PHE A 242 -20.71 4.41 -6.82
CA PHE A 242 -21.69 3.96 -7.80
C PHE A 242 -23.08 4.55 -7.58
N GLY A 243 -23.36 5.09 -6.41
CA GLY A 243 -24.67 5.65 -6.04
C GLY A 243 -24.82 7.12 -6.41
N LYS A 244 -25.64 7.82 -5.61
CA LYS A 244 -25.98 9.23 -5.85
C LYS A 244 -25.21 10.18 -4.95
N ARG A 245 -24.21 9.67 -4.21
CA ARG A 245 -23.39 10.43 -3.27
C ARG A 245 -24.23 11.17 -2.21
N ASN A 246 -25.29 10.53 -1.71
CA ASN A 246 -26.11 11.04 -0.62
C ASN A 246 -25.31 11.23 0.68
N ALA A 247 -24.26 10.42 0.89
CA ALA A 247 -23.37 10.55 2.03
C ALA A 247 -22.36 11.70 1.88
N ALA A 248 -22.17 12.27 0.68
CA ALA A 248 -21.12 13.27 0.45
C ALA A 248 -21.30 14.55 1.28
N PRO A 249 -22.49 15.16 1.44
CA PRO A 249 -22.65 16.36 2.26
C PRO A 249 -22.26 16.16 3.73
N ASP A 250 -22.50 14.96 4.28
CA ASP A 250 -22.19 14.67 5.67
C ASP A 250 -20.75 14.19 5.86
N PHE A 251 -20.23 13.38 4.93
CA PHE A 251 -18.92 12.74 5.09
C PHE A 251 -17.76 13.47 4.41
N PHE A 252 -18.06 14.17 3.32
CA PHE A 252 -17.11 14.80 2.39
C PHE A 252 -17.67 16.12 1.84
N PRO A 253 -18.10 17.06 2.70
CA PRO A 253 -18.81 18.29 2.28
C PRO A 253 -18.03 19.09 1.24
N GLU A 254 -16.70 19.08 1.30
CA GLU A 254 -15.79 19.71 0.35
C GLU A 254 -15.89 19.17 -1.09
N THR A 255 -16.56 18.03 -1.29
CA THR A 255 -16.76 17.38 -2.59
C THR A 255 -18.12 17.66 -3.21
N VAL A 256 -19.04 18.34 -2.51
CA VAL A 256 -20.42 18.53 -2.95
C VAL A 256 -20.54 19.59 -4.06
N ASP A 257 -19.73 20.65 -4.01
CA ASP A 257 -19.80 21.77 -4.96
C ASP A 257 -18.75 21.70 -6.08
N LYS A 258 -17.85 20.71 -6.05
CA LYS A 258 -16.86 20.49 -7.12
C LYS A 258 -17.48 19.62 -8.20
N VAL A 259 -17.87 20.24 -9.30
CA VAL A 259 -18.17 19.56 -10.56
C VAL A 259 -16.93 18.76 -10.95
N VAL A 260 -16.98 17.44 -10.79
CA VAL A 260 -15.96 16.55 -11.34
C VAL A 260 -16.00 16.74 -12.85
N ALA A 261 -15.01 17.42 -13.41
CA ALA A 261 -14.89 17.54 -14.86
C ALA A 261 -14.80 16.11 -15.42
N HIS A 262 -15.80 15.73 -16.20
CA HIS A 262 -15.71 14.54 -17.03
C HIS A 262 -14.65 14.82 -18.10
N THR A 263 -13.44 14.32 -17.93
CA THR A 263 -12.52 14.15 -19.05
C THR A 263 -12.70 12.74 -19.59
N SER A 264 -13.22 12.70 -20.82
CA SER A 264 -13.37 11.55 -21.70
C SER A 264 -12.07 10.79 -21.92
#